data_AF-A0A949HTC0-F1
#
_entry.id   AF-A0A949HTC0-F1
#
_cell.length_a   1.000
_cell.length_b   1.000
_cell.length_c   1.000
_cell.angle_alpha   90.00
_cell.angle_beta   90.00
_cell.angle_gamma   90.00
#
_symmetry.space_group_name_H-M   'P 1'
#
loop_
_entity.id
_entity.type
_entity.pdbx_description
1 polymer ?
#
loop_
_entity_poly.entity_id
_entity_poly.type
_entity_poly.pdbx_seq_one_letter_code
_entity_poly.pdbx_strand_id
1 'polypeptide(L)'
;MNTDNLQKKLIAAARTIMPSDDVPYAFEKRIIALLESRASARNAELWVRGLWRAAFSCVILALLCGAWAALSPQSSRNADLSQSFETTLLASVDQADQQ
;
A
#
# COMPACT_ATOMS: atom_id res chain seq x y z
N MET A 1 22.43 -12.49 -49.98
CA MET A 1 21.09 -12.00 -50.38
C MET A 1 20.90 -10.62 -49.78
N ASN A 2 20.44 -9.63 -50.55
CA ASN A 2 20.40 -8.23 -50.12
C ASN A 2 19.04 -7.92 -49.45
N THR A 3 18.97 -8.17 -48.14
CA THR A 3 17.78 -8.01 -47.29
C THR A 3 17.29 -6.57 -47.22
N ASP A 4 18.20 -5.60 -47.31
CA ASP A 4 17.91 -4.18 -47.17
C ASP A 4 17.11 -3.65 -48.38
N ASN A 5 17.40 -4.18 -49.58
CA ASN A 5 16.69 -3.83 -50.80
C ASN A 5 15.26 -4.42 -50.81
N LEU A 6 15.11 -5.65 -50.30
CA LEU A 6 13.83 -6.32 -50.10
C LEU A 6 12.95 -5.56 -49.10
N GLN A 7 13.52 -5.15 -47.96
CA GLN A 7 12.82 -4.38 -46.95
C GLN A 7 12.34 -3.03 -47.49
N LYS A 8 13.19 -2.30 -48.22
CA LYS A 8 12.80 -1.02 -48.84
C LYS A 8 11.64 -1.19 -49.83
N LYS A 9 11.68 -2.24 -50.67
CA LYS A 9 10.61 -2.54 -51.62
C LYS A 9 9.29 -2.94 -50.94
N LEU A 10 9.37 -3.77 -49.90
CA LEU A 10 8.20 -4.17 -49.09
C LEU A 10 7.54 -2.97 -48.39
N ILE A 11 8.35 -2.09 -47.80
CA ILE A 11 7.84 -0.88 -47.14
C ILE A 11 7.22 0.08 -48.16
N ALA A 12 7.82 0.23 -49.34
CA ALA A 12 7.25 1.06 -50.41
C ALA A 12 5.89 0.51 -50.89
N ALA A 13 5.78 -0.81 -51.08
CA ALA A 13 4.53 -1.47 -51.46
C ALA A 13 3.47 -1.38 -50.35
N ALA A 14 3.85 -1.56 -49.08
CA ALA A 14 2.94 -1.46 -47.95
C ALA A 14 2.34 -0.05 -47.79
N ARG A 15 3.10 1.01 -48.10
CA ARG A 15 2.59 2.40 -48.05
C ARG A 15 1.62 2.74 -49.17
N THR A 16 1.64 2.01 -50.28
CA THR A 16 0.68 2.22 -51.38
C THR A 16 -0.65 1.52 -51.14
N ILE A 17 -0.75 0.65 -50.13
CA ILE A 17 -2.00 0.03 -49.71
C ILE A 17 -2.78 1.05 -48.90
N MET A 18 -4.03 1.32 -49.32
CA MET A 18 -4.94 2.21 -48.60
C MET A 18 -5.08 1.69 -47.16
N PRO A 19 -4.96 2.55 -46.13
CA PRO A 19 -5.13 2.12 -44.74
C PRO A 19 -6.52 1.53 -44.59
N SER A 20 -6.54 0.20 -44.47
CA SER A 20 -7.75 -0.57 -44.19
C SER A 20 -7.83 -0.71 -42.67
N ASP A 21 -8.96 -0.31 -42.09
CA ASP A 21 -9.28 -0.63 -40.69
C ASP A 21 -9.51 -2.13 -40.47
N ASP A 22 -9.50 -2.92 -41.53
CA ASP A 22 -9.67 -4.36 -41.51
C ASP A 22 -8.36 -5.03 -41.07
N VAL A 23 -8.03 -4.86 -39.78
CA VAL A 23 -6.98 -5.59 -39.11
C VAL A 23 -7.53 -6.99 -38.82
N PRO A 24 -6.83 -8.07 -39.21
CA PRO A 24 -7.33 -9.41 -38.93
C PRO A 24 -7.58 -9.57 -37.44
N TYR A 25 -8.81 -9.93 -37.07
CA TYR A 25 -9.25 -10.09 -35.67
C TYR A 25 -8.29 -10.92 -34.80
N ALA A 26 -7.53 -11.83 -35.40
CA ALA A 26 -6.48 -12.60 -34.73
C ALA A 26 -5.32 -11.73 -34.19
N PHE A 27 -4.98 -10.63 -34.84
CA PHE A 27 -3.96 -9.68 -34.39
C PHE A 27 -4.45 -8.86 -33.19
N GLU A 28 -5.66 -8.31 -33.26
CA GLU A 28 -6.27 -7.62 -32.12
C GLU A 28 -6.36 -8.53 -30.90
N LYS A 29 -6.84 -9.77 -31.10
CA LYS A 29 -6.89 -10.77 -30.02
C LYS A 29 -5.53 -11.06 -29.41
N ARG A 30 -4.47 -11.14 -30.21
CA ARG A 30 -3.11 -11.35 -29.71
C ARG A 30 -2.61 -10.14 -28.91
N ILE A 31 -2.87 -8.92 -29.38
CA ILE A 31 -2.48 -7.71 -28.64
C ILE A 31 -3.25 -7.59 -27.33
N ILE A 32 -4.56 -7.80 -27.35
CA ILE A 32 -5.41 -7.71 -26.16
C ILE A 32 -4.97 -8.74 -25.12
N ALA A 33 -4.72 -9.99 -25.52
CA ALA A 33 -4.23 -11.04 -24.62
C ALA A 33 -2.84 -10.73 -24.02
N LEU A 34 -1.93 -10.15 -24.82
CA LEU A 34 -0.63 -9.69 -24.34
C LEU A 34 -0.74 -8.49 -23.39
N LEU A 35 -1.70 -7.60 -23.62
CA LEU A 35 -1.97 -6.46 -22.73
C LEU A 35 -2.53 -6.94 -21.39
N GLU A 36 -3.53 -7.82 -21.42
CA GLU A 36 -4.22 -8.34 -20.23
C GLU A 36 -3.28 -9.13 -19.32
N SER A 37 -2.47 -10.03 -19.91
CA SER A 37 -1.45 -10.79 -19.18
C SER A 37 -0.38 -9.90 -18.54
N ARG A 38 -0.03 -8.78 -19.19
CA ARG A 38 1.01 -7.87 -18.71
C ARG A 38 0.51 -6.81 -17.72
N ALA A 39 -0.74 -6.37 -17.86
CA ALA A 39 -1.36 -5.38 -16.99
C ALA A 39 -1.68 -5.96 -15.60
N SER A 40 -2.20 -7.19 -15.56
CA SER A 40 -2.54 -7.89 -14.30
C SER A 40 -1.32 -8.06 -13.39
N ALA A 41 -0.20 -8.56 -13.94
CA ALA A 41 1.04 -8.75 -13.20
C ALA A 41 1.63 -7.43 -12.67
N ARG A 42 1.66 -6.37 -13.51
CA ARG A 42 2.27 -5.10 -13.13
C ARG A 42 1.48 -4.35 -12.06
N ASN A 43 0.16 -4.41 -12.12
CA ASN A 43 -0.70 -3.75 -11.15
C ASN A 43 -0.60 -4.47 -9.79
N ALA A 44 -0.60 -5.80 -9.77
CA ALA A 44 -0.47 -6.58 -8.54
C ALA A 44 0.83 -6.27 -7.79
N GLU A 45 1.97 -6.18 -8.49
CA GLU A 45 3.26 -5.86 -7.86
C GLU A 45 3.30 -4.45 -7.23
N LEU A 46 2.66 -3.47 -7.87
CA LEU A 46 2.58 -2.10 -7.36
C LEU A 46 1.70 -2.02 -6.11
N TRP A 47 0.55 -2.72 -6.12
CA TRP A 47 -0.33 -2.83 -4.97
C TRP A 47 0.36 -3.57 -3.81
N VAL A 48 1.00 -4.71 -4.06
CA VAL A 48 1.73 -5.47 -3.04
C VAL A 48 2.83 -4.62 -2.41
N ARG A 49 3.63 -3.89 -3.20
CA ARG A 49 4.66 -2.99 -2.66
C ARG A 49 4.07 -1.83 -1.86
N GLY A 50 2.94 -1.28 -2.30
CA GLY A 50 2.21 -0.24 -1.57
C GLY A 50 1.71 -0.72 -0.21
N LEU A 51 1.02 -1.86 -0.18
CA LEU A 51 0.53 -2.48 1.06
C LEU A 51 1.68 -2.85 2.00
N TRP A 52 2.81 -3.32 1.45
CA TRP A 52 3.97 -3.68 2.26
C TRP A 52 4.58 -2.47 2.96
N ARG A 53 4.66 -1.30 2.29
CA ARG A 53 5.16 -0.07 2.94
C ARG A 53 4.28 0.38 4.10
N ALA A 54 2.95 0.24 3.98
CA ALA A 54 2.02 0.58 5.05
C ALA A 54 2.06 -0.42 6.22
N ALA A 55 2.19 -1.72 5.93
CA ALA A 55 2.35 -2.73 6.96
C ALA A 55 3.65 -2.53 7.75
N PHE A 56 4.76 -2.24 7.05
CA PHE A 56 6.05 -1.98 7.69
C PHE A 56 6.03 -0.74 8.58
N SER A 57 5.41 0.36 8.14
CA SER A 57 5.31 1.55 8.97
C SER A 57 4.50 1.29 10.26
N CYS A 58 3.43 0.50 10.17
CA CYS A 58 2.63 0.11 11.33
C CYS A 58 3.43 -0.77 12.31
N VAL A 59 4.15 -1.78 11.80
CA VAL A 59 5.00 -2.66 12.64
C VAL A 59 6.11 -1.88 13.32
N ILE A 60 6.77 -0.96 12.61
CA ILE A 60 7.82 -0.10 13.18
C ILE A 60 7.25 0.77 14.30
N LEU A 61 6.09 1.39 14.07
CA LEU A 61 5.45 2.24 15.09
C LEU A 61 5.05 1.43 16.32
N ALA A 62 4.47 0.23 16.14
CA ALA A 62 4.11 -0.66 17.23
C ALA A 62 5.32 -1.13 18.03
N LEU A 63 6.43 -1.48 17.37
CA LEU A 63 7.69 -1.84 18.03
C LEU A 63 8.26 -0.65 18.81
N LEU A 64 8.21 0.55 18.25
CA LEU A 64 8.70 1.75 18.92
C LEU A 64 7.86 2.06 20.17
N CYS A 65 6.53 2.00 20.07
CA CYS A 65 5.64 2.19 21.21
C CYS A 65 5.81 1.08 22.26
N GLY A 66 5.96 -0.17 21.84
CA GLY A 66 6.18 -1.30 22.73
C GLY A 66 7.51 -1.21 23.47
N ALA A 67 8.59 -0.90 22.75
CA ALA A 67 9.90 -0.65 23.35
C ALA A 67 9.83 0.54 24.31
N TRP A 68 9.18 1.64 23.92
CA TRP A 68 8.99 2.79 24.78
C TRP A 68 8.21 2.45 26.06
N ALA A 69 7.14 1.65 25.95
CA ALA A 69 6.36 1.22 27.12
C ALA A 69 7.15 0.28 28.05
N ALA A 70 7.99 -0.59 27.48
CA ALA A 70 8.83 -1.52 28.25
C ALA A 70 10.00 -0.81 28.95
N LEU A 71 10.58 0.22 28.31
CA LEU A 71 11.66 1.03 28.89
C LEU A 71 11.12 2.16 29.77
N SER A 72 9.87 2.58 29.59
CA SER A 72 9.24 3.53 30.49
C SER A 72 9.10 2.86 31.85
N PRO A 73 9.73 3.40 32.91
CA PRO A 73 9.48 2.88 34.24
C PRO A 73 7.98 3.02 34.49
N GLN A 74 7.30 1.90 34.72
CA GLN A 74 5.95 1.88 35.28
C GLN A 74 6.02 2.29 36.75
N SER A 75 6.65 3.43 37.02
CA SER A 75 6.71 4.01 38.33
C SER A 75 5.33 4.59 38.62
N SER A 76 4.61 3.88 39.48
CA SER A 76 3.63 4.47 40.38
C SER A 76 2.28 4.92 39.81
N ARG A 77 1.95 4.76 38.52
CA ARG A 77 0.65 5.24 38.01
C ARG A 77 -0.57 4.56 38.66
N ASN A 78 -0.50 3.25 38.92
CA ASN A 78 -1.61 2.53 39.57
C ASN A 78 -1.68 2.79 41.09
N ALA A 79 -0.52 2.95 41.74
CA ALA A 79 -0.45 3.30 43.15
C ALA A 79 -0.96 4.74 43.39
N ASP A 80 -0.58 5.68 42.52
CA ASP A 80 -0.98 7.09 42.54
C ASP A 80 -2.49 7.27 42.30
N LEU A 81 -3.08 6.50 41.37
CA LEU A 81 -4.53 6.52 41.15
C LEU A 81 -5.29 5.99 42.37
N SER A 82 -4.89 4.83 42.92
CA SER A 82 -5.52 4.26 44.13
C SER A 82 -5.47 5.24 45.30
N GLN A 83 -4.30 5.85 45.50
CA GLN A 83 -4.07 6.82 46.57
C GLN A 83 -4.85 8.12 46.36
N SER A 84 -4.99 8.57 45.11
CA SER A 84 -5.82 9.73 44.74
C SER A 84 -7.31 9.46 44.97
N PHE A 85 -7.79 8.24 44.69
CA PHE A 85 -9.18 7.84 44.96
C PHE A 85 -9.48 7.79 46.46
N GLU A 86 -8.61 7.18 47.26
CA GLU A 86 -8.76 7.15 48.72
C GLU A 86 -8.77 8.57 49.31
N THR A 87 -7.85 9.43 48.86
CA THR A 87 -7.80 10.83 49.29
C THR A 87 -9.08 11.58 48.90
N THR A 88 -9.60 11.36 47.70
CA THR A 88 -10.83 12.03 47.23
C THR A 88 -12.07 11.56 47.99
N LEU A 89 -12.18 10.26 48.29
CA LEU A 89 -13.28 9.73 49.09
C LEU A 89 -13.23 10.22 50.53
N LEU A 90 -12.05 10.19 51.16
CA LEU A 90 -11.87 10.69 52.53
C LEU A 90 -12.11 12.20 52.63
N ALA A 91 -11.69 12.97 51.63
CA ALA A 91 -12.02 14.40 51.57
C ALA A 91 -13.53 14.63 51.42
N SER A 92 -14.22 13.81 50.60
CA SER A 92 -15.67 13.94 50.42
C SER A 92 -16.49 13.56 51.66
N VAL A 93 -16.02 12.60 52.47
CA VAL A 93 -16.72 12.19 53.70
C VAL A 93 -16.49 13.19 54.83
N ASP A 94 -15.28 13.75 54.96
CA ASP A 94 -14.98 14.80 55.94
C ASP A 94 -15.77 16.09 55.63
N GLN A 95 -15.96 16.40 54.34
CA GLN A 95 -16.82 17.49 53.89
C GLN A 95 -18.31 17.26 54.23
N ALA A 96 -18.76 16.00 54.27
CA ALA A 96 -20.15 15.65 54.60
C ALA A 96 -20.43 15.68 56.10
N ASP A 97 -19.43 15.39 56.94
CA ASP A 97 -19.54 15.45 58.41
C ASP A 97 -19.45 16.90 58.96
N GLN A 98 -18.96 17.86 58.17
CA GLN A 98 -18.90 19.28 58.53
C GLN A 98 -20.14 20.10 58.14
N GLN A 99 -21.18 19.47 57.57
CA GLN A 99 -22.41 20.13 57.12
C GLN A 99 -23.62 19.74 57.99
#